data_AF-A0A482X369-F1
#
_entry.id   AF-A0A482X369-F1
#
_cell.length_a   1.000
_cell.length_b   1.000
_cell.length_c   1.000
_cell.angle_alpha   90.00
_cell.angle_beta   90.00
_cell.angle_gamma   90.00
#
_symmetry.space_group_name_H-M   'P 1'
#
loop_
_entity.id
_entity.type
_entity.pdbx_description
1 polymer ?
#
loop_
_entity_poly.entity_id
_entity_poly.type
_entity_poly.pdbx_seq_one_letter_code
_entity_poly.pdbx_strand_id
1 'polypeptide(L)'
;MYGTAWITEVTRWRDILLDCESDVRKEIADLKHEKELTEAEIEYLNLSFTVVSECLTQRDKRGGSDLCRDPAEEELKRELTVLESLKKMLTDKCQTAWEQTNRLEEIKFQLEQDLSDKAETLNIDHYNLGLDENCANTSYKPHPLRVPKQTLSHDSWLEHCKFLQQRTAHELATSQKLRESMFVPRERARNDLQAQNDATNFALRKRIYETQRIKNELEWQRINVSSLQIRVFNQSIKVLLP
;
A
#
# COMPACT_ATOMS: atom_id res chain seq x y z
N MET A 1 21.72 44.37 -24.57
CA MET A 1 22.52 43.30 -23.93
C MET A 1 21.89 42.73 -22.68
N TYR A 2 21.27 43.53 -21.79
CA TYR A 2 20.66 42.99 -20.56
C TYR A 2 19.40 42.12 -20.79
N GLY A 3 18.55 42.45 -21.77
CA GLY A 3 17.32 41.69 -22.04
C GLY A 3 17.55 40.26 -22.54
N THR A 4 18.60 40.04 -23.35
CA THR A 4 18.94 38.70 -23.85
C THR A 4 19.49 37.79 -22.76
N ALA A 5 20.27 38.35 -21.82
CA ALA A 5 20.84 37.59 -20.69
C ALA A 5 19.74 37.12 -19.71
N TRP A 6 18.76 37.98 -19.43
CA TRP A 6 17.60 37.63 -18.61
C TRP A 6 16.76 36.51 -19.25
N ILE A 7 16.41 36.64 -20.54
CA ILE A 7 15.66 35.60 -21.28
C ILE A 7 16.39 34.25 -21.21
N THR A 8 17.72 34.24 -21.38
CA THR A 8 18.50 33.00 -21.26
C THR A 8 18.48 32.41 -19.84
N GLU A 9 18.51 33.25 -18.82
CA GLU A 9 18.47 32.80 -17.42
C GLU A 9 17.11 32.20 -17.05
N VAL A 10 16.01 32.87 -17.41
CA VAL A 10 14.64 32.38 -17.19
C VAL A 10 14.41 31.09 -17.96
N THR A 11 14.87 31.01 -19.20
CA THR A 11 14.79 29.79 -20.03
C THR A 11 15.51 28.63 -19.36
N ARG A 12 16.74 28.85 -18.89
CA ARG A 12 17.52 27.81 -18.19
C ARG A 12 16.80 27.30 -16.94
N TRP A 13 16.23 28.19 -16.13
CA TRP A 13 15.48 27.79 -14.94
C TRP A 13 14.18 27.08 -15.27
N ARG A 14 13.45 27.52 -16.31
CA ARG A 14 12.28 26.80 -16.82
C ARG A 14 12.64 25.37 -17.20
N ASP A 15 13.73 25.18 -17.95
CA ASP A 15 14.13 23.84 -18.40
C ASP A 15 14.53 22.93 -17.22
N ILE A 16 15.27 23.46 -16.23
CA ILE A 16 15.57 22.73 -14.99
C ILE A 16 14.30 22.30 -14.25
N LEU A 17 13.30 23.18 -14.17
CA LEU A 17 12.06 22.87 -13.46
C LEU A 17 11.13 21.96 -14.27
N LEU A 18 11.21 21.98 -15.60
CA LEU A 18 10.54 21.00 -16.46
C LEU A 18 11.10 19.59 -16.21
N ASP A 19 12.42 19.45 -16.11
CA ASP A 19 13.05 18.17 -15.78
C ASP A 19 12.58 17.70 -14.38
N CYS A 20 12.58 18.60 -13.39
CA CYS A 20 12.08 18.31 -12.04
C CYS A 20 10.61 17.87 -12.04
N GLU A 21 9.76 18.51 -12.84
CA GLU A 21 8.33 18.19 -12.98
C GLU A 21 8.13 16.79 -13.56
N SER A 22 8.89 16.46 -14.60
CA SER A 22 8.90 15.13 -15.20
C SER A 22 9.34 14.06 -14.20
N ASP A 23 10.40 14.31 -13.44
CA ASP A 23 10.89 13.40 -12.40
C ASP A 23 9.84 13.17 -11.30
N VAL A 24 9.15 14.22 -10.85
CA VAL A 24 8.06 14.13 -9.86
C VAL A 24 6.88 13.32 -10.41
N ARG A 25 6.46 13.56 -11.66
CA ARG A 25 5.38 12.78 -12.28
C ARG A 25 5.70 11.29 -12.33
N LYS A 26 6.92 10.95 -12.72
CA LYS A 26 7.39 9.57 -12.74
C LYS A 26 7.39 8.96 -11.33
N GLU A 27 7.97 9.67 -10.36
CA GLU A 27 8.04 9.20 -8.97
C GLU A 27 6.66 8.97 -8.35
N ILE A 28 5.68 9.84 -8.63
CA ILE A 28 4.28 9.67 -8.21
C ILE A 28 3.70 8.37 -8.78
N ALA A 29 3.91 8.11 -10.07
CA ALA A 29 3.41 6.89 -10.71
C ALA A 29 4.04 5.64 -10.09
N ASP A 30 5.37 5.65 -9.91
CA ASP A 30 6.12 4.54 -9.31
C ASP A 30 5.71 4.29 -7.85
N LEU A 31 5.52 5.35 -7.03
CA LEU A 31 5.07 5.20 -5.64
C LEU A 31 3.62 4.71 -5.55
N LYS A 32 2.73 5.20 -6.42
CA LYS A 32 1.34 4.70 -6.51
C LYS A 32 1.32 3.22 -6.86
N HIS A 33 2.14 2.78 -7.80
CA HIS A 33 2.26 1.37 -8.15
C HIS A 33 2.73 0.50 -6.96
N GLU A 34 3.77 0.93 -6.25
CA GLU A 34 4.23 0.23 -5.04
C GLU A 34 3.17 0.15 -3.94
N LYS A 35 2.36 1.21 -3.80
CA LYS A 35 1.22 1.24 -2.90
C LYS A 35 0.15 0.22 -3.33
N GLU A 36 -0.24 0.19 -4.61
CA GLU A 36 -1.21 -0.76 -5.15
C GLU A 36 -0.79 -2.23 -4.92
N LEU A 37 0.49 -2.56 -5.14
CA LEU A 37 1.04 -3.89 -4.84
C LEU A 37 0.90 -4.25 -3.36
N THR A 38 1.03 -3.27 -2.47
CA THR A 38 0.91 -3.47 -1.02
C THR A 38 -0.55 -3.60 -0.60
N GLU A 39 -1.46 -2.84 -1.22
CA GLU A 39 -2.91 -2.96 -1.02
C GLU A 39 -3.42 -4.33 -1.48
N ALA A 40 -2.95 -4.84 -2.61
CA ALA A 40 -3.29 -6.20 -3.08
C ALA A 40 -2.86 -7.28 -2.07
N GLU A 41 -1.71 -7.13 -1.41
CA GLU A 41 -1.28 -8.04 -0.35
C GLU A 41 -2.20 -7.96 0.88
N ILE A 42 -2.67 -6.76 1.24
CA ILE A 42 -3.65 -6.57 2.32
C ILE A 42 -4.99 -7.25 1.97
N GLU A 43 -5.44 -7.16 0.72
CA GLU A 43 -6.65 -7.86 0.25
C GLU A 43 -6.52 -9.38 0.38
N TYR A 44 -5.36 -9.92 0.02
CA TYR A 44 -5.06 -11.35 0.21
C TYR A 44 -5.09 -11.76 1.70
N LEU A 45 -4.55 -10.92 2.60
CA LEU A 45 -4.63 -11.15 4.05
C LEU A 45 -6.08 -11.11 4.56
N ASN A 46 -6.94 -10.25 4.00
CA ASN A 46 -8.36 -10.19 4.38
C ASN A 46 -9.12 -11.48 4.04
N LEU A 47 -8.80 -12.09 2.90
CA LEU A 47 -9.37 -13.38 2.52
C LEU A 47 -8.96 -14.45 3.54
N SER A 48 -7.68 -14.52 3.87
CA SER A 48 -7.14 -15.46 4.87
C SER A 48 -7.79 -15.25 6.24
N PHE A 49 -7.96 -14.00 6.68
CA PHE A 49 -8.65 -13.65 7.92
C PHE A 49 -10.09 -14.16 7.96
N THR A 50 -10.83 -14.00 6.86
CA THR A 50 -12.22 -14.48 6.75
C THR A 50 -12.29 -16.00 6.91
N VAL A 51 -11.38 -16.74 6.29
CA VAL A 51 -11.32 -18.20 6.39
C VAL A 51 -11.02 -18.65 7.83
N VAL A 52 -10.00 -18.08 8.47
CA VAL A 52 -9.61 -18.43 9.85
C VAL A 52 -10.73 -18.11 10.84
N SER A 53 -11.39 -16.95 10.69
CA SER A 53 -12.52 -16.54 11.52
C SER A 53 -13.72 -17.48 11.36
N GLU A 54 -14.05 -17.90 10.14
CA GLU A 54 -15.09 -18.89 9.89
C GLU A 54 -14.72 -20.24 10.51
N CYS A 55 -13.46 -20.68 10.38
CA CYS A 55 -12.99 -21.92 11.01
C CYS A 55 -13.16 -21.89 12.53
N LEU A 56 -12.81 -20.77 13.19
CA LEU A 56 -13.04 -20.59 14.63
C LEU A 56 -14.54 -20.60 14.96
N THR A 57 -15.36 -19.88 14.20
CA THR A 57 -16.82 -19.83 14.38
C THR A 57 -17.47 -21.20 14.27
N GLN A 58 -17.02 -22.04 13.33
CA GLN A 58 -17.51 -23.41 13.19
C GLN A 58 -17.07 -24.31 14.34
N ARG A 59 -15.91 -24.05 14.93
CA ARG A 59 -15.43 -24.77 16.12
C ARG A 59 -16.17 -24.35 17.37
N ASP A 60 -16.52 -23.07 17.52
CA ASP A 60 -17.29 -22.56 18.65
C ASP A 60 -18.72 -23.13 18.72
N LYS A 61 -19.26 -23.63 17.59
CA LYS A 61 -20.54 -24.35 17.55
C LYS A 61 -20.46 -25.76 18.16
N ARG A 62 -19.27 -26.30 18.40
CA ARG A 62 -19.11 -27.64 19.00
C ARG A 62 -19.44 -27.56 20.49
N GLY A 63 -20.30 -28.46 20.94
CA GLY A 63 -20.77 -28.51 22.33
C GLY A 63 -20.55 -29.88 22.98
N GLY A 64 -20.77 -29.94 24.29
CA GLY A 64 -20.73 -31.18 25.06
C GLY A 64 -19.33 -31.84 25.05
N SER A 65 -19.28 -33.12 24.74
CA SER A 65 -18.04 -33.91 24.71
C SER A 65 -17.09 -33.58 23.54
N ASP A 66 -17.52 -32.76 22.58
CA ASP A 66 -16.70 -32.29 21.44
C ASP A 66 -16.16 -30.86 21.64
N LEU A 67 -16.39 -30.25 22.82
CA LEU A 67 -15.75 -28.98 23.19
C LEU A 67 -14.24 -29.22 23.35
N CYS A 68 -13.47 -28.85 22.32
CA CYS A 68 -12.05 -29.17 22.23
C CYS A 68 -11.20 -27.91 22.15
N ARG A 69 -10.69 -27.45 23.29
CA ARG A 69 -9.44 -26.68 23.34
C ARG A 69 -8.31 -27.61 22.93
N ASP A 70 -8.11 -27.73 21.62
CA ASP A 70 -7.10 -28.58 21.01
C ASP A 70 -6.01 -27.72 20.33
N PRO A 71 -4.87 -28.31 19.95
CA PRO A 71 -3.81 -27.58 19.27
C PRO A 71 -4.27 -26.89 17.97
N ALA A 72 -5.32 -27.38 17.30
CA ALA A 72 -5.81 -26.75 16.08
C ALA A 72 -6.55 -25.43 16.38
N GLU A 73 -7.30 -25.35 17.48
CA GLU A 73 -7.87 -24.08 17.94
C GLU A 73 -6.79 -23.07 18.35
N GLU A 74 -5.73 -23.53 19.01
CA GLU A 74 -4.60 -22.66 19.38
C GLU A 74 -3.89 -22.11 18.14
N GLU A 75 -3.57 -22.94 17.15
CA GLU A 75 -2.93 -22.48 15.92
C GLU A 75 -3.84 -21.53 15.12
N LEU A 76 -5.15 -21.79 15.03
CA LEU A 76 -6.10 -20.88 14.38
C LEU A 76 -6.13 -19.50 15.07
N LYS A 77 -6.10 -19.45 16.40
CA LYS A 77 -6.03 -18.17 17.14
C LYS A 77 -4.70 -17.46 16.92
N ARG A 78 -3.58 -18.19 16.88
CA ARG A 78 -2.27 -17.61 16.56
C ARG A 78 -2.24 -17.07 15.13
N GLU A 79 -2.80 -17.80 14.17
CA GLU A 79 -2.93 -17.33 12.78
C GLU A 79 -3.72 -16.04 12.68
N LEU A 80 -4.82 -15.92 13.43
CA LEU A 80 -5.58 -14.68 13.49
C LEU A 80 -4.74 -13.50 14.04
N THR A 81 -4.00 -13.72 15.13
CA THR A 81 -3.12 -12.67 15.68
C THR A 81 -1.97 -12.27 14.74
N VAL A 82 -1.40 -13.23 14.01
CA VAL A 82 -0.36 -12.97 13.01
C VAL A 82 -0.96 -12.14 11.87
N LEU A 83 -2.10 -12.56 11.32
CA LEU A 83 -2.82 -11.83 10.26
C LEU A 83 -3.14 -10.39 10.66
N GLU A 84 -3.62 -10.15 11.87
CA GLU A 84 -3.89 -8.79 12.37
C GLU A 84 -2.61 -7.94 12.44
N SER A 85 -1.52 -8.51 12.94
CA SER A 85 -0.23 -7.83 13.01
C SER A 85 0.33 -7.50 11.63
N LEU A 86 0.26 -8.45 10.68
CA LEU A 86 0.73 -8.27 9.31
C LEU A 86 -0.11 -7.21 8.57
N LYS A 87 -1.43 -7.29 8.70
CA LYS A 87 -2.35 -6.32 8.11
C LYS A 87 -2.05 -4.91 8.62
N LYS A 88 -1.91 -4.73 9.93
CA LYS A 88 -1.57 -3.44 10.53
C LYS A 88 -0.25 -2.89 9.98
N MET A 89 0.80 -3.71 9.94
CA MET A 89 2.11 -3.33 9.42
C MET A 89 2.03 -2.82 7.97
N LEU A 90 1.31 -3.52 7.11
CA LEU A 90 1.16 -3.12 5.70
C LEU A 90 0.25 -1.90 5.53
N THR A 91 -0.83 -1.80 6.32
CA THR A 91 -1.69 -0.60 6.33
C THR A 91 -0.91 0.66 6.74
N ASP A 92 -0.07 0.59 7.77
CA ASP A 92 0.76 1.72 8.20
C ASP A 92 1.73 2.16 7.08
N LYS A 93 2.26 1.20 6.30
CA LYS A 93 3.10 1.48 5.12
C LYS A 93 2.31 2.13 3.98
N CYS A 94 1.11 1.64 3.68
CA CYS A 94 0.23 2.26 2.68
C CYS A 94 -0.16 3.69 3.06
N GLN A 95 -0.43 3.94 4.35
CA GLN A 95 -0.74 5.28 4.85
C GLN A 95 0.45 6.23 4.67
N THR A 96 1.66 5.77 5.01
CA THR A 96 2.89 6.56 4.81
C THR A 96 3.11 6.88 3.32
N ALA A 97 2.87 5.90 2.43
CA ALA A 97 2.98 6.10 0.98
C ALA A 97 1.94 7.08 0.44
N TRP A 98 0.71 7.03 0.96
CA TRP A 98 -0.33 7.98 0.59
C TRP A 98 0.02 9.42 1.01
N GLU A 99 0.52 9.61 2.24
CA GLU A 99 0.97 10.93 2.71
C GLU A 99 2.11 11.48 1.86
N GLN A 100 3.08 10.64 1.52
CA GLN A 100 4.19 11.04 0.65
C GLN A 100 3.72 11.37 -0.78
N THR A 101 2.75 10.63 -1.30
CA THR A 101 2.13 10.91 -2.61
C THR A 101 1.48 12.30 -2.62
N ASN A 102 0.77 12.67 -1.55
CA ASN A 102 0.14 13.99 -1.45
C ASN A 102 1.20 15.13 -1.44
N ARG A 103 2.34 14.93 -0.77
CA ARG A 103 3.45 15.90 -0.77
C ARG A 103 4.06 16.06 -2.16
N LEU A 104 4.24 14.97 -2.89
CA LEU A 104 4.70 15.01 -4.28
C LEU A 104 3.68 15.71 -5.19
N GLU A 105 2.38 15.48 -5.01
CA GLU A 105 1.33 16.18 -5.76
C GLU A 105 1.31 17.69 -5.46
N GLU A 106 1.57 18.10 -4.21
CA GLU A 106 1.73 19.51 -3.86
C GLU A 106 2.93 20.15 -4.57
N ILE A 107 4.09 19.49 -4.58
CA ILE A 107 5.28 19.97 -5.30
C ILE A 107 5.01 20.07 -6.79
N LYS A 108 4.39 19.04 -7.38
CA LYS A 108 4.03 19.04 -8.78
C LYS A 108 3.19 20.27 -9.13
N PHE A 109 2.16 20.56 -8.34
CA PHE A 109 1.31 21.74 -8.56
C PHE A 109 2.11 23.05 -8.50
N GLN A 110 3.01 23.19 -7.53
CA GLN A 110 3.87 24.37 -7.43
C GLN A 110 4.83 24.52 -8.62
N LEU A 111 5.39 23.41 -9.10
CA LEU A 111 6.23 23.40 -10.31
C LEU A 111 5.42 23.79 -11.55
N GLU A 112 4.22 23.24 -11.72
CA GLU A 112 3.33 23.57 -12.85
C GLU A 112 2.95 25.06 -12.86
N GLN A 113 2.69 25.63 -11.69
CA GLN A 113 2.41 27.06 -11.56
C GLN A 113 3.63 27.92 -11.94
N ASP A 114 4.80 27.66 -11.35
CA ASP A 114 6.01 28.45 -11.61
C ASP A 114 6.47 28.30 -13.08
N LEU A 115 6.27 27.13 -13.70
CA LEU A 115 6.49 26.92 -15.13
C LEU A 115 5.55 27.76 -16.01
N SER A 116 4.27 27.86 -15.64
CA SER A 116 3.30 28.72 -16.33
C SER A 116 3.73 30.19 -16.25
N ASP A 117 4.10 30.66 -15.05
CA ASP A 117 4.53 32.03 -14.82
C ASP A 117 5.81 32.38 -15.61
N LYS A 118 6.78 31.44 -15.69
CA LYS A 118 7.97 31.62 -16.52
C LYS A 118 7.67 31.60 -18.01
N ALA A 119 6.71 30.78 -18.46
CA ALA A 119 6.31 30.77 -19.87
C ALA A 119 5.65 32.10 -20.27
N GLU A 120 4.79 32.66 -19.42
CA GLU A 120 4.20 33.99 -19.63
C GLU A 120 5.28 35.08 -19.62
N THR A 121 6.20 35.04 -18.66
CA THR A 121 7.34 35.97 -18.58
C THR A 121 8.16 35.98 -19.86
N LEU A 122 8.54 34.80 -20.37
CA LEU A 122 9.30 34.67 -21.61
C LEU A 122 8.52 35.20 -22.82
N ASN A 123 7.20 34.97 -22.89
CA ASN A 123 6.37 35.49 -23.97
C ASN A 123 6.36 37.03 -23.97
N ILE A 124 6.19 37.64 -22.79
CA ILE A 124 6.23 39.10 -22.62
C ILE A 124 7.62 39.65 -23.00
N ASP A 125 8.70 39.01 -22.54
CA ASP A 125 10.06 39.47 -22.81
C ASP A 125 10.44 39.34 -24.29
N HIS A 126 10.03 38.25 -24.96
CA HIS A 126 10.20 38.09 -26.40
C HIS A 126 9.40 39.12 -27.20
N TYR A 127 8.15 39.38 -26.80
CA TYR A 127 7.34 40.44 -27.41
C TYR A 127 8.01 41.80 -27.27
N ASN A 128 8.45 42.15 -26.05
CA ASN A 128 9.11 43.43 -25.78
C ASN A 128 10.43 43.59 -26.53
N LEU A 129 11.20 42.50 -26.69
CA LEU A 129 12.43 42.51 -27.47
C LEU A 129 12.18 42.78 -28.97
N GLY A 130 11.01 42.41 -29.47
CA GLY A 130 10.59 42.64 -30.86
C GLY A 130 9.98 44.02 -31.13
N LEU A 131 9.78 44.87 -30.11
CA LEU A 131 9.24 46.21 -30.30
C LEU A 131 10.30 47.16 -30.90
N ASP A 132 9.90 47.90 -31.91
CA ASP A 132 10.68 48.94 -32.57
C ASP A 132 9.98 50.31 -32.53
N GLU A 133 10.63 51.34 -33.07
CA GLU A 133 10.14 52.73 -33.11
C GLU A 133 8.87 52.90 -33.96
N ASN A 134 8.53 51.91 -34.80
CA ASN A 134 7.39 51.94 -35.72
C ASN A 134 6.17 51.18 -35.16
N CYS A 135 6.27 50.61 -33.96
CA CYS A 135 5.20 49.83 -33.35
C CYS A 135 4.00 50.71 -32.94
N ALA A 136 2.81 50.40 -33.49
CA ALA A 136 1.59 51.19 -33.30
C ALA A 136 1.09 51.34 -31.84
N ASN A 137 1.58 50.51 -30.91
CA ASN A 137 1.14 50.47 -29.51
C ASN A 137 2.12 51.11 -28.52
N THR A 138 3.08 51.90 -28.96
CA THR A 138 4.00 52.63 -28.07
C THR A 138 3.40 53.99 -27.65
N SER A 139 3.39 54.28 -26.35
CA SER A 139 2.90 55.56 -25.80
C SER A 139 3.86 56.12 -24.76
N TYR A 140 3.95 57.45 -24.66
CA TYR A 140 4.79 58.12 -23.67
C TYR A 140 4.25 57.88 -22.25
N LYS A 141 5.09 57.36 -21.34
CA LYS A 141 4.72 57.09 -19.94
C LYS A 141 5.39 58.11 -19.01
N PRO A 142 4.64 58.90 -18.21
CA PRO A 142 5.22 59.73 -17.17
C PRO A 142 5.77 58.84 -16.05
N HIS A 143 7.04 59.05 -15.70
CA HIS A 143 7.81 58.28 -14.70
C HIS A 143 8.15 56.83 -15.10
N PRO A 144 8.97 56.62 -16.16
CA PRO A 144 9.35 55.28 -16.64
C PRO A 144 10.21 54.48 -15.64
N LEU A 145 10.84 55.15 -14.67
CA LEU A 145 11.66 54.51 -13.63
C LEU A 145 10.86 54.09 -12.39
N ARG A 146 9.52 54.22 -12.42
CA ARG A 146 8.68 53.84 -11.28
C ARG A 146 8.67 52.32 -11.12
N VAL A 147 9.15 51.84 -9.97
CA VAL A 147 9.03 50.44 -9.58
C VAL A 147 7.64 50.18 -8.99
N PRO A 148 6.85 49.23 -9.53
CA PRO A 148 5.57 48.82 -8.95
C PRO A 148 5.72 48.29 -7.52
N LYS A 149 4.67 48.44 -6.69
CA LYS A 149 4.70 48.05 -5.26
C LYS A 149 4.82 46.54 -5.02
N GLN A 150 4.59 45.69 -6.02
CA GLN A 150 4.65 44.22 -5.94
C GLN A 150 5.80 43.65 -6.78
N THR A 151 6.92 44.36 -6.87
CA THR A 151 8.08 43.88 -7.64
C THR A 151 8.92 42.93 -6.80
N LEU A 152 9.23 41.76 -7.34
CA LEU A 152 10.18 40.82 -6.74
C LEU A 152 11.62 41.22 -7.10
N SER A 153 12.54 41.08 -6.14
CA SER A 153 13.96 41.22 -6.45
C SER A 153 14.46 39.98 -7.21
N HIS A 154 15.50 40.17 -8.03
CA HIS A 154 16.16 39.06 -8.73
C HIS A 154 16.68 38.01 -7.73
N ASP A 155 17.28 38.44 -6.63
CA ASP A 155 17.76 37.53 -5.58
C ASP A 155 16.62 36.68 -5.00
N SER A 156 15.47 37.28 -4.69
CA SER A 156 14.31 36.56 -4.17
C SER A 156 13.74 35.55 -5.17
N TRP A 157 13.69 35.92 -6.46
CA TRP A 157 13.28 35.01 -7.53
C TRP A 157 14.25 33.83 -7.69
N LEU A 158 15.56 34.09 -7.65
CA LEU A 158 16.59 33.08 -7.77
C LEU A 158 16.59 32.12 -6.57
N GLU A 159 16.39 32.66 -5.36
CA GLU A 159 16.20 31.86 -4.13
C GLU A 159 14.97 30.97 -4.23
N HIS A 160 13.85 31.48 -4.74
CA HIS A 160 12.64 30.69 -4.95
C HIS A 160 12.86 29.51 -5.91
N CYS A 161 13.52 29.75 -7.06
CA CYS A 161 13.84 28.70 -8.02
C CYS A 161 14.74 27.61 -7.41
N LYS A 162 15.77 28.02 -6.67
CA LYS A 162 16.67 27.10 -5.95
C LYS A 162 15.92 26.32 -4.88
N PHE A 163 15.04 26.97 -4.13
CA PHE A 163 14.23 26.35 -3.10
C PHE A 163 13.32 25.27 -3.69
N LEU A 164 12.60 25.56 -4.78
CA LEU A 164 11.76 24.57 -5.45
C LEU A 164 12.58 23.36 -5.92
N GLN A 165 13.72 23.59 -6.58
CA GLN A 165 14.61 22.51 -7.01
C GLN A 165 15.08 21.62 -5.84
N GLN A 166 15.52 22.23 -4.74
CA GLN A 166 15.98 21.51 -3.55
C GLN A 166 14.85 20.74 -2.86
N ARG A 167 13.68 21.37 -2.74
CA ARG A 167 12.48 20.75 -2.15
C ARG A 167 12.05 19.54 -2.97
N THR A 168 12.03 19.65 -4.30
CA THR A 168 11.76 18.53 -5.20
C THR A 168 12.75 17.40 -5.02
N ALA A 169 14.06 17.69 -5.07
CA ALA A 169 15.09 16.67 -4.88
C ALA A 169 14.96 15.96 -3.51
N HIS A 170 14.59 16.68 -2.46
CA HIS A 170 14.38 16.11 -1.13
C HIS A 170 13.17 15.16 -1.08
N GLU A 171 12.02 15.56 -1.62
CA GLU A 171 10.82 14.70 -1.62
C GLU A 171 11.00 13.49 -2.54
N LEU A 172 11.70 13.63 -3.68
CA LEU A 172 12.06 12.52 -4.55
C LEU A 172 12.93 11.49 -3.79
N ALA A 173 13.98 11.95 -3.11
CA ALA A 173 14.86 11.07 -2.34
C ALA A 173 14.12 10.38 -1.17
N THR A 174 13.18 11.08 -0.53
CA THR A 174 12.36 10.52 0.54
C THR A 174 11.40 9.45 0.01
N SER A 175 10.75 9.71 -1.14
CA SER A 175 9.85 8.78 -1.80
C SER A 175 10.57 7.52 -2.29
N GLN A 176 11.77 7.66 -2.86
CA GLN A 176 12.59 6.53 -3.29
C GLN A 176 12.93 5.58 -2.14
N LYS A 177 13.40 6.14 -1.00
CA LYS A 177 13.66 5.37 0.22
C LYS A 177 12.40 4.69 0.75
N LEU A 178 11.25 5.36 0.66
CA LEU A 178 9.99 4.78 1.09
C LEU A 178 9.65 3.55 0.25
N ARG A 179 9.73 3.63 -1.09
CA ARG A 179 9.52 2.48 -1.97
C ARG A 179 10.45 1.31 -1.66
N GLU A 180 11.75 1.57 -1.51
CA GLU A 180 12.73 0.55 -1.13
C GLU A 180 12.33 -0.12 0.21
N SER A 181 11.80 0.66 1.15
CA SER A 181 11.37 0.16 2.46
C SER A 181 10.04 -0.62 2.43
N MET A 182 9.25 -0.55 1.35
CA MET A 182 7.94 -1.21 1.24
C MET A 182 8.07 -2.68 0.81
N PHE A 183 9.16 -3.05 0.14
CA PHE A 183 9.39 -4.43 -0.31
C PHE A 183 9.55 -5.42 0.85
N VAL A 184 10.43 -5.11 1.81
CA VAL A 184 10.79 -6.02 2.91
C VAL A 184 9.58 -6.41 3.79
N PRO A 185 8.70 -5.47 4.20
CA PRO A 185 7.44 -5.80 4.89
C PRO A 185 6.55 -6.78 4.13
N ARG A 186 6.41 -6.65 2.80
CA ARG A 186 5.58 -7.56 1.99
C ARG A 186 6.16 -8.96 1.98
N GLU A 187 7.47 -9.09 1.77
CA GLU A 187 8.15 -10.39 1.81
C GLU A 187 8.07 -11.04 3.19
N ARG A 188 8.22 -10.25 4.26
CA ARG A 188 8.02 -10.76 5.63
C ARG A 188 6.58 -11.24 5.82
N ALA A 189 5.57 -10.47 5.40
CA ALA A 189 4.18 -10.87 5.53
C ALA A 189 3.87 -12.19 4.82
N ARG A 190 4.40 -12.39 3.61
CA ARG A 190 4.25 -13.65 2.86
C ARG A 190 4.87 -14.83 3.60
N ASN A 191 6.10 -14.68 4.05
CA ASN A 191 6.83 -15.75 4.75
C ASN A 191 6.19 -16.11 6.09
N ASP A 192 5.83 -15.10 6.90
CA ASP A 192 5.20 -15.30 8.20
C ASP A 192 3.82 -15.96 8.06
N LEU A 193 3.03 -15.52 7.07
CA LEU A 193 1.74 -16.13 6.77
C LEU A 193 1.90 -17.59 6.32
N GLN A 194 2.84 -17.87 5.41
CA GLN A 194 3.07 -19.22 4.93
C GLN A 194 3.47 -20.17 6.08
N ALA A 195 4.43 -19.74 6.91
CA ALA A 195 4.87 -20.53 8.05
C ALA A 195 3.73 -20.82 9.04
N GLN A 196 2.89 -19.82 9.32
CA GLN A 196 1.76 -20.00 10.22
C GLN A 196 0.65 -20.88 9.59
N ASN A 197 0.38 -20.73 8.29
CA ASN A 197 -0.59 -21.55 7.59
C ASN A 197 -0.17 -23.03 7.57
N ASP A 198 1.12 -23.33 7.39
CA ASP A 198 1.66 -24.68 7.47
C ASP A 198 1.46 -25.29 8.87
N ALA A 199 1.71 -24.52 9.93
CA ALA A 199 1.48 -24.95 11.31
C ALA A 199 -0.01 -25.24 11.59
N THR A 200 -0.91 -24.33 11.21
CA THR A 200 -2.35 -24.49 11.37
C THR A 200 -2.87 -25.69 10.58
N ASN A 201 -2.47 -25.83 9.31
CA ASN A 201 -2.87 -26.95 8.46
C ASN A 201 -2.41 -28.28 9.03
N PHE A 202 -1.19 -28.35 9.56
CA PHE A 202 -0.71 -29.55 10.22
C PHE A 202 -1.57 -29.91 11.43
N ALA A 203 -1.86 -28.94 12.31
CA ALA A 203 -2.70 -29.16 13.49
C ALA A 203 -4.12 -29.63 13.11
N LEU A 204 -4.73 -29.01 12.09
CA LEU A 204 -6.04 -29.41 11.56
C LEU A 204 -6.02 -30.82 10.98
N ARG A 205 -5.03 -31.16 10.15
CA ARG A 205 -4.89 -32.51 9.57
C ARG A 205 -4.73 -33.58 10.65
N LYS A 206 -3.90 -33.31 11.65
CA LYS A 206 -3.72 -34.19 12.81
C LYS A 206 -5.05 -34.42 13.53
N ARG A 207 -5.81 -33.35 13.78
CA ARG A 207 -7.12 -33.46 14.45
C ARG A 207 -8.12 -34.26 13.63
N ILE A 208 -8.18 -34.03 12.32
CA ILE A 208 -9.05 -34.79 11.39
C ILE A 208 -8.72 -36.29 11.46
N TYR A 209 -7.43 -36.63 11.43
CA TYR A 209 -6.98 -38.02 11.53
C TYR A 209 -7.40 -38.67 12.86
N GLU A 210 -7.19 -37.97 13.99
CA GLU A 210 -7.59 -38.46 15.32
C GLU A 210 -9.11 -38.71 15.40
N THR A 211 -9.92 -37.77 14.91
CA THR A 211 -11.39 -37.91 14.87
C THR A 211 -11.80 -39.09 13.99
N GLN A 212 -11.21 -39.25 12.81
CA GLN A 212 -11.53 -40.36 11.92
C GLN A 212 -11.14 -41.71 12.54
N ARG A 213 -9.98 -41.78 13.22
CA ARG A 213 -9.53 -42.98 13.92
C ARG A 213 -10.52 -43.40 15.01
N ILE A 214 -10.91 -42.45 15.88
CA ILE A 214 -11.87 -42.70 16.96
C ILE A 214 -13.22 -43.14 16.39
N LYS A 215 -13.69 -42.49 15.32
CA LYS A 215 -14.93 -42.88 14.64
C LYS A 215 -14.87 -44.33 14.14
N ASN A 216 -13.82 -44.71 13.42
CA ASN A 216 -13.66 -46.06 12.90
C ASN A 216 -13.61 -47.10 14.04
N GLU A 217 -12.95 -46.78 15.15
CA GLU A 217 -12.89 -47.64 16.33
C GLU A 217 -14.28 -47.81 16.98
N LEU A 218 -15.03 -46.73 17.14
CA LEU A 218 -16.40 -46.78 17.68
C LEU A 218 -17.35 -47.55 16.77
N GLU A 219 -17.22 -47.40 15.44
CA GLU A 219 -18.00 -48.16 14.46
C GLU A 219 -17.70 -49.66 14.56
N TRP A 220 -16.42 -50.03 14.70
CA TRP A 220 -15.99 -51.41 14.91
C TRP A 220 -16.53 -52.00 16.22
N GLN A 221 -16.42 -51.25 17.33
CA GLN A 221 -16.95 -51.66 18.62
C GLN A 221 -18.47 -51.86 18.56
N ARG A 222 -19.21 -50.96 17.91
CA ARG A 222 -20.66 -51.07 17.72
C ARG A 222 -21.03 -52.36 16.98
N ILE A 223 -20.37 -52.66 15.86
CA ILE A 223 -20.62 -53.88 15.08
C ILE A 223 -20.37 -55.13 15.94
N ASN A 224 -19.26 -55.14 16.68
CA ASN A 224 -18.92 -56.28 17.54
C ASN A 224 -19.93 -56.50 18.65
N VAL A 225 -20.33 -55.45 19.37
CA VAL A 225 -21.32 -55.54 20.45
C VAL A 225 -22.66 -56.04 19.90
N SER A 226 -23.13 -55.52 18.77
CA SER A 226 -24.35 -56.03 18.11
C SER A 226 -24.23 -57.51 17.73
N SER A 227 -23.08 -57.93 17.19
CA SER A 227 -22.85 -59.34 16.85
C SER A 227 -22.84 -60.26 18.07
N LEU A 228 -22.32 -59.79 19.20
CA LEU A 228 -22.29 -60.52 20.47
C LEU A 228 -23.70 -60.62 21.07
N GLN A 229 -24.48 -59.53 21.05
CA GLN A 229 -25.88 -59.55 21.49
C GLN A 229 -26.73 -60.53 20.68
N ILE A 230 -26.56 -60.56 19.35
CA ILE A 230 -27.23 -61.54 18.49
C ILE A 230 -26.83 -62.97 18.86
N ARG A 231 -25.54 -63.22 19.13
CA ARG A 231 -25.07 -64.54 19.56
C ARG A 231 -25.67 -64.95 20.90
N VAL A 232 -25.63 -64.08 21.90
CA VAL A 232 -26.20 -64.35 23.23
C VAL A 232 -27.70 -64.59 23.12
N PHE A 233 -28.43 -63.77 22.35
CA PHE A 233 -29.86 -63.96 22.11
C PHE A 233 -30.17 -65.31 21.45
N ASN A 234 -29.44 -65.69 20.40
CA ASN A 234 -29.60 -66.99 19.73
C ASN A 234 -29.26 -68.17 20.65
N GLN A 235 -28.27 -68.00 21.52
CA GLN A 235 -27.87 -69.02 22.49
C GLN A 235 -28.93 -69.20 23.58
N SER A 236 -29.54 -68.12 24.06
CA SER A 236 -30.69 -68.15 24.97
C SER A 236 -31.92 -68.82 24.34
N ILE A 237 -32.21 -68.57 23.06
CA ILE A 237 -33.29 -69.26 22.33
C ILE A 237 -33.03 -70.77 22.25
N LYS A 238 -31.79 -71.19 21.96
CA LYS A 238 -31.43 -72.61 21.90
C LYS A 238 -31.56 -73.34 23.24
N VAL A 239 -31.45 -72.64 24.37
CA VAL A 239 -31.62 -73.23 25.71
C VAL A 239 -33.10 -73.29 26.12
N LEU A 240 -33.97 -72.48 25.50
CA LEU A 240 -35.41 -72.41 25.78
C LEU A 240 -36.28 -73.30 24.87
N LEU A 241 -35.73 -73.84 23.78
CA LEU A 241 -36.40 -74.80 22.91
C LEU A 241 -35.89 -76.22 23.25
N PRO A 242 -36.75 -77.14 23.73
CA PRO A 242 -36.37 -78.52 24.08
C PRO A 242 -35.95 -79.37 22.86
#